data_AF-A0AA97B1L2-F1
#
_entry.id   AF-A0AA97B1L2-F1
#
_cell.length_a   1.000
_cell.length_b   1.000
_cell.length_c   1.000
_cell.angle_alpha   90.00
_cell.angle_beta   90.00
_cell.angle_gamma   90.00
#
_symmetry.space_group_name_H-M   'P 1'
#
loop_
_entity.id
_entity.type
_entity.pdbx_description
1 polymer ?
#
loop_
_entity_poly.entity_id
_entity_poly.type
_entity_poly.pdbx_seq_one_letter_code
_entity_poly.pdbx_strand_id
1 'polypeptide(L)'
;MVLEANGVRFAVDIEIQAQADPHFAARLLDYTVRIHLREKLPVLPVAIYLVPEAEGAPPPYGFDCPGIRVLTFDFQVVRLWEVDYLQPALQAAVALLPLSVLESRAGPERIAWAELRIRQAPSLSTEERLDLLVVLGTLASRRFGQDRLSQHLRNIMIDSPFWEEQRALERKRVEVHERVETLLTFANVRGIPQPPDAEERLSHLGATALKALVNKALATPDTAATELRAVLTRQGH
;
A
#
# COMPACT_ATOMS: atom_id res chain seq x y z
N MET A 1 12.99 17.18 4.00
CA MET A 1 14.46 17.02 4.21
C MET A 1 15.15 18.36 3.99
N VAL A 2 16.28 18.67 4.65
CA VAL A 2 17.06 19.90 4.37
C VAL A 2 18.33 19.53 3.60
N LEU A 3 18.59 20.23 2.50
CA LEU A 3 19.71 20.01 1.60
C LEU A 3 20.54 21.27 1.43
N GLU A 4 21.78 21.10 0.99
CA GLU A 4 22.66 22.17 0.54
C GLU A 4 23.18 21.83 -0.85
N ALA A 5 22.98 22.73 -1.81
CA ALA A 5 23.50 22.59 -3.17
C ALA A 5 23.90 23.96 -3.70
N ASN A 6 25.08 24.04 -4.34
CA ASN A 6 25.64 25.27 -4.89
C ASN A 6 25.68 26.44 -3.87
N GLY A 7 25.95 26.13 -2.59
CA GLY A 7 26.00 27.11 -1.50
C GLY A 7 24.63 27.62 -1.04
N VAL A 8 23.53 27.03 -1.50
CA VAL A 8 22.17 27.38 -1.08
C VAL A 8 21.59 26.26 -0.23
N ARG A 9 21.12 26.61 0.97
CA ARG A 9 20.41 25.70 1.87
C ARG A 9 18.90 25.84 1.68
N PHE A 10 18.22 24.73 1.45
CA PHE A 10 16.78 24.69 1.22
C PHE A 10 16.17 23.40 1.76
N ALA A 11 14.87 23.42 2.06
CA ALA A 11 14.13 22.21 2.37
C ALA A 11 13.52 21.61 1.10
N VAL A 12 13.31 20.30 1.10
CA VAL A 12 12.56 19.57 0.07
C VAL A 12 11.38 18.89 0.74
N ASP A 13 10.21 19.15 0.18
CA ASP A 13 8.94 18.50 0.52
C ASP A 13 8.63 17.50 -0.60
N ILE A 14 8.59 16.20 -0.28
CA ILE A 14 8.42 15.12 -1.26
C ILE A 14 7.13 14.40 -0.93
N GLU A 15 6.20 14.43 -1.87
CA GLU A 15 4.92 13.73 -1.75
C GLU A 15 4.77 12.71 -2.89
N ILE A 16 4.47 11.47 -2.52
CA ILE A 16 4.38 10.34 -3.44
C ILE A 16 2.91 9.99 -3.67
N GLN A 17 2.49 9.87 -4.94
CA GLN A 17 1.12 9.55 -5.32
C GLN A 17 1.07 8.26 -6.14
N ALA A 18 0.30 7.29 -5.61
CA ALA A 18 -0.01 6.02 -6.28
C ALA A 18 -1.44 5.98 -6.86
N GLN A 19 -2.27 6.97 -6.51
CA GLN A 19 -3.66 7.12 -6.94
C GLN A 19 -3.96 8.61 -7.13
N ALA A 20 -4.92 8.92 -8.00
CA ALA A 20 -5.34 10.30 -8.24
C ALA A 20 -5.98 10.88 -6.99
N ASP A 21 -5.60 12.11 -6.65
CA ASP A 21 -6.19 12.87 -5.55
C ASP A 21 -6.49 14.31 -5.98
N PRO A 22 -7.79 14.68 -6.06
CA PRO A 22 -8.20 16.03 -6.46
C PRO A 22 -7.68 17.15 -5.55
N HIS A 23 -7.34 16.85 -4.30
CA HIS A 23 -6.90 17.83 -3.31
C HIS A 23 -5.37 17.80 -3.10
N PHE A 24 -4.65 17.02 -3.91
CA PHE A 24 -3.21 16.83 -3.79
C PHE A 24 -2.44 18.15 -3.72
N ALA A 25 -2.62 19.03 -4.72
CA ALA A 25 -1.84 20.25 -4.82
C ALA A 25 -2.12 21.24 -3.67
N ALA A 26 -3.35 21.24 -3.14
CA ALA A 26 -3.72 22.02 -1.96
C ALA A 26 -3.02 21.50 -0.70
N ARG A 27 -2.90 20.18 -0.53
CA ARG A 27 -2.14 19.59 0.59
C ARG A 27 -0.64 19.85 0.47
N LEU A 28 -0.08 19.71 -0.73
CA LEU A 28 1.33 19.99 -0.98
C LEU A 28 1.68 21.45 -0.65
N LEU A 29 0.80 22.40 -0.99
CA LEU A 29 0.92 23.79 -0.54
C LEU A 29 0.93 23.91 1.00
N ASP A 30 -0.03 23.29 1.69
CA ASP A 30 -0.11 23.34 3.16
C ASP A 30 1.19 22.84 3.81
N TYR A 31 1.70 21.70 3.36
CA TYR A 31 2.95 21.13 3.88
C TYR A 31 4.16 22.01 3.57
N THR A 32 4.25 22.52 2.35
CA THR A 32 5.32 23.42 1.94
C THR A 32 5.35 24.70 2.78
N VAL A 33 4.19 25.32 3.04
CA VAL A 33 4.09 26.50 3.91
C VAL A 33 4.48 26.17 5.35
N ARG A 34 4.01 25.04 5.90
CA ARG A 34 4.37 24.62 7.27
C ARG A 34 5.87 24.37 7.41
N ILE A 35 6.49 23.72 6.44
CA ILE A 35 7.94 23.49 6.41
C ILE A 35 8.69 24.81 6.31
N HIS A 36 8.27 25.71 5.41
CA HIS A 36 8.89 27.02 5.27
C HIS A 36 8.85 27.81 6.59
N LEU A 37 7.70 27.83 7.25
CA LEU A 37 7.51 28.52 8.52
C LEU A 37 8.35 27.92 9.66
N ARG A 38 8.50 26.60 9.68
CA ARG A 38 9.26 25.88 10.71
C ARG A 38 10.77 26.04 10.51
N GLU A 39 11.25 25.81 9.28
CA GLU A 39 12.69 25.75 8.98
C GLU A 39 13.30 27.12 8.65
N LYS A 40 12.47 28.11 8.30
CA LYS A 40 12.92 29.43 7.80
C LYS A 40 13.83 29.32 6.57
N LEU A 41 13.60 28.32 5.73
CA LEU A 41 14.33 28.06 4.49
C LEU A 41 13.39 28.08 3.27
N PRO A 42 13.88 28.41 2.07
CA PRO A 42 13.17 28.10 0.84
C PRO A 42 12.81 26.62 0.80
N VAL A 43 11.65 26.28 0.22
CA VAL A 43 11.18 24.90 0.12
C VAL A 43 10.96 24.56 -1.35
N LEU A 44 11.53 23.44 -1.79
CA LEU A 44 11.27 22.84 -3.09
C LEU A 44 10.20 21.76 -2.94
N PRO A 45 8.94 22.02 -3.33
CA PRO A 45 7.91 21.01 -3.41
C PRO A 45 8.13 20.09 -4.60
N VAL A 46 8.05 18.78 -4.37
CA VAL A 46 8.23 17.72 -5.37
C VAL A 46 7.09 16.73 -5.27
N ALA A 47 6.32 16.61 -6.33
CA ALA A 47 5.33 15.56 -6.53
C ALA A 47 5.96 14.39 -7.30
N ILE A 48 5.88 13.18 -6.74
CA ILE A 48 6.33 11.95 -7.41
C ILE A 48 5.10 11.10 -7.75
N TYR A 49 4.85 10.89 -9.04
CA TYR A 49 3.76 10.02 -9.50
C TYR A 49 4.29 8.64 -9.89
N LEU A 50 3.69 7.59 -9.33
CA LEU A 50 4.10 6.20 -9.60
C LEU A 50 3.55 5.66 -10.91
N VAL A 51 2.32 6.05 -11.25
CA VAL A 51 1.60 5.59 -12.44
C VAL A 51 0.84 6.75 -13.09
N PRO A 52 0.61 6.73 -14.42
CA PRO A 52 -0.06 7.81 -15.14
C PRO A 52 -1.43 8.18 -14.55
N GLU A 53 -2.18 7.19 -14.06
CA GLU A 53 -3.51 7.39 -13.50
C GLU A 53 -3.49 8.09 -12.13
N ALA A 54 -2.32 8.23 -11.50
CA ALA A 54 -2.17 8.96 -10.26
C ALA A 54 -1.96 10.46 -10.47
N GLU A 55 -1.67 10.89 -11.70
CA GLU A 55 -1.39 12.28 -12.00
C GLU A 55 -2.64 13.15 -11.82
N GLY A 56 -2.52 14.17 -10.98
CA GLY A 56 -3.58 15.12 -10.68
C GLY A 56 -3.50 16.37 -11.55
N ALA A 57 -4.01 17.48 -11.04
CA ALA A 57 -3.87 18.77 -11.70
C ALA A 57 -2.36 19.15 -11.80
N PRO A 58 -1.87 19.54 -13.00
CA PRO A 58 -0.49 19.95 -13.16
C PRO A 58 -0.22 21.29 -12.44
N PRO A 59 1.05 21.58 -12.08
CA PRO A 59 1.41 22.90 -11.61
C PRO A 59 1.20 23.97 -12.69
N PRO A 60 0.92 25.23 -12.31
CA PRO A 60 0.80 25.71 -10.94
C PRO A 60 -0.58 25.46 -10.33
N TYR A 61 -0.61 25.25 -9.02
CA TYR A 61 -1.85 25.36 -8.23
C TYR A 61 -2.08 26.81 -7.80
N GLY A 62 -3.33 27.25 -7.76
CA GLY A 62 -3.61 28.64 -7.43
C GLY A 62 -5.09 28.98 -7.48
N PHE A 63 -5.40 30.20 -7.11
CA PHE A 63 -6.75 30.72 -7.17
C PHE A 63 -6.76 32.25 -7.33
N ASP A 64 -7.87 32.72 -7.89
CA ASP A 64 -8.13 34.12 -8.20
C ASP A 64 -9.29 34.64 -7.34
N CYS A 65 -9.20 35.90 -6.93
CA CYS A 65 -10.34 36.71 -6.52
C CYS A 65 -10.73 37.64 -7.68
N PRO A 66 -11.91 38.30 -7.66
CA PRO A 66 -12.34 39.17 -8.75
C PRO A 66 -11.27 40.19 -9.17
N GLY A 67 -10.66 39.96 -10.33
CA GLY A 67 -9.60 40.80 -10.90
C GLY A 67 -8.19 40.64 -10.29
N ILE A 68 -7.95 39.69 -9.39
CA ILE A 68 -6.69 39.56 -8.65
C ILE A 68 -6.24 38.09 -8.55
N ARG A 69 -5.02 37.79 -9.02
CA ARG A 69 -4.32 36.53 -8.75
C ARG A 69 -3.82 36.50 -7.31
N VAL A 70 -4.44 35.68 -6.46
CA VAL A 70 -4.10 35.61 -5.02
C VAL A 70 -2.93 34.68 -4.76
N LEU A 71 -2.90 33.54 -5.44
CA LEU A 71 -1.86 32.54 -5.26
C LEU A 71 -1.50 31.89 -6.59
N THR A 72 -0.19 31.74 -6.82
CA THR A 72 0.39 30.83 -7.80
C THR A 72 1.45 30.01 -7.07
N PHE A 73 1.29 28.70 -7.07
CA PHE A 73 2.14 27.75 -6.38
C PHE A 73 2.68 26.72 -7.38
N ASP A 74 3.95 26.86 -7.72
CA ASP A 74 4.68 25.92 -8.57
C ASP A 74 5.30 24.79 -7.75
N PHE A 75 5.38 23.61 -8.37
CA PHE A 75 6.06 22.45 -7.80
C PHE A 75 6.67 21.58 -8.90
N GLN A 76 7.71 20.83 -8.53
CA GLN A 76 8.36 19.89 -9.43
C GLN A 76 7.53 18.63 -9.56
N VAL A 77 7.45 18.09 -10.78
CA VAL A 77 6.75 16.84 -11.06
C VAL A 77 7.76 15.81 -11.56
N VAL A 78 7.83 14.69 -10.86
CA VAL A 78 8.63 13.51 -11.25
C VAL A 78 7.66 12.38 -11.57
N ARG A 79 7.58 12.01 -12.86
CA ARG A 79 6.80 10.87 -13.33
C ARG A 79 7.71 9.66 -13.42
N LEU A 80 7.56 8.67 -12.54
CA LEU A 80 8.48 7.53 -12.50
C LEU A 80 8.48 6.73 -13.81
N TRP A 81 7.39 6.77 -14.57
CA TRP A 81 7.29 6.11 -15.88
C TRP A 81 8.02 6.84 -17.01
N GLU A 82 8.50 8.07 -16.79
CA GLU A 82 9.29 8.85 -17.76
C GLU A 82 10.79 8.87 -17.40
N VAL A 83 11.16 8.39 -16.20
CA VAL A 83 12.54 8.39 -15.73
C VAL A 83 13.38 7.37 -16.50
N ASP A 84 14.51 7.80 -17.03
CA ASP A 84 15.51 6.92 -17.64
C ASP A 84 16.47 6.35 -16.58
N TYR A 85 16.14 5.17 -16.08
CA TYR A 85 16.93 4.47 -15.06
C TYR A 85 18.25 3.89 -15.59
N LEU A 86 18.53 4.00 -16.89
CA LEU A 86 19.82 3.63 -17.45
C LEU A 86 20.86 4.75 -17.33
N GLN A 87 20.48 5.94 -16.86
CA GLN A 87 21.43 7.00 -16.59
C GLN A 87 22.47 6.57 -15.52
N PRO A 88 23.77 6.87 -15.70
CA PRO A 88 24.82 6.44 -14.78
C PRO A 88 24.56 6.84 -13.31
N ALA A 89 24.02 8.04 -13.08
CA ALA A 89 23.70 8.52 -11.73
C ALA A 89 22.64 7.65 -11.03
N LEU A 90 21.59 7.24 -11.75
CA LEU A 90 20.55 6.37 -11.22
C LEU A 90 21.02 4.92 -11.08
N GLN A 91 21.90 4.46 -11.97
CA GLN A 91 22.52 3.14 -11.83
C GLN A 91 23.43 3.05 -10.59
N ALA A 92 24.11 4.14 -10.22
CA ALA A 92 24.89 4.22 -8.99
C ALA A 92 24.01 4.26 -7.73
N ALA A 93 22.78 4.78 -7.83
CA ALA A 93 21.80 4.79 -6.75
C ALA A 93 21.04 3.45 -6.67
N VAL A 94 21.70 2.40 -6.20
CA VAL A 94 21.15 1.02 -6.18
C VAL A 94 19.76 0.91 -5.54
N ALA A 95 19.49 1.71 -4.50
CA ALA A 95 18.20 1.76 -3.82
C ALA A 95 17.02 2.18 -4.73
N LEU A 96 17.28 2.84 -5.86
CA LEU A 96 16.27 3.27 -6.82
C LEU A 96 16.03 2.26 -7.95
N LEU A 97 16.88 1.23 -8.08
CA LEU A 97 16.77 0.25 -9.16
C LEU A 97 15.46 -0.55 -9.16
N PRO A 98 14.81 -0.86 -8.01
CA PRO A 98 13.50 -1.49 -8.03
C PRO A 98 12.45 -0.68 -8.81
N LEU A 99 12.57 0.65 -8.83
CA LEU A 99 11.63 1.54 -9.54
C LEU A 99 11.82 1.47 -11.07
N SER A 100 12.93 0.93 -11.56
CA SER A 100 13.21 0.87 -13.01
C SER A 100 12.19 0.08 -13.82
N VAL A 101 11.46 -0.83 -13.19
CA VAL A 101 10.35 -1.57 -13.83
C VAL A 101 9.13 -0.71 -14.09
N LEU A 102 9.05 0.48 -13.50
CA LEU A 102 7.98 1.45 -13.73
C LEU A 102 8.20 2.31 -14.98
N GLU A 103 9.43 2.37 -15.52
CA GLU A 103 9.72 3.06 -16.78
C GLU A 103 8.79 2.56 -17.89
N SER A 104 8.14 3.47 -18.63
CA SER A 104 7.16 3.12 -19.66
C SER A 104 7.73 2.20 -20.75
N ARG A 105 9.02 2.37 -21.03
CA ARG A 105 9.76 1.62 -22.06
C ARG A 105 10.42 0.35 -21.54
N ALA A 106 10.38 0.09 -20.22
CA ALA A 106 10.94 -1.13 -19.67
C ALA A 106 10.05 -2.34 -20.02
N GLY A 107 10.66 -3.37 -20.59
CA GLY A 107 10.03 -4.69 -20.69
C GLY A 107 10.39 -5.58 -19.49
N PRO A 108 9.87 -6.83 -19.47
CA PRO A 108 10.14 -7.79 -18.39
C PRO A 108 11.63 -8.11 -18.16
N GLU A 109 12.47 -7.93 -19.17
CA GLU A 109 13.94 -8.06 -19.05
C GLU A 109 14.54 -7.10 -18.01
N ARG A 110 13.85 -5.99 -17.71
CA ARG A 110 14.26 -5.04 -16.67
C ARG A 110 14.31 -5.67 -15.28
N ILE A 111 13.47 -6.68 -15.02
CA ILE A 111 13.44 -7.42 -13.76
C ILE A 111 14.81 -8.07 -13.50
N ALA A 112 15.31 -8.85 -14.47
CA ALA A 112 16.58 -9.55 -14.35
C ALA A 112 17.76 -8.57 -14.27
N TRP A 113 17.69 -7.47 -15.03
CA TRP A 113 18.68 -6.39 -15.00
C TRP A 113 18.80 -5.73 -13.61
N ALA A 114 17.67 -5.41 -12.97
CA ALA A 114 17.64 -4.79 -11.66
C ALA A 114 18.06 -5.78 -10.57
N GLU A 115 17.53 -7.01 -10.63
CA GLU A 115 17.85 -8.10 -9.71
C GLU A 115 19.36 -8.38 -9.67
N LEU A 116 20.01 -8.49 -10.84
CA LEU A 116 21.45 -8.72 -10.92
C LEU A 116 22.26 -7.60 -10.24
N ARG A 117 21.90 -6.34 -10.50
CA ARG A 117 22.59 -5.17 -9.94
C ARG A 117 22.40 -5.07 -8.42
N ILE A 118 21.20 -5.29 -7.92
CA ILE A 118 20.91 -5.29 -6.48
C ILE A 118 21.72 -6.38 -5.77
N ARG A 119 21.80 -7.58 -6.37
CA ARG A 119 22.61 -8.68 -5.81
C ARG A 119 24.11 -8.37 -5.78
N GLN A 120 24.61 -7.76 -6.84
CA GLN A 120 26.04 -7.48 -6.99
C GLN A 120 26.49 -6.19 -6.32
N ALA A 121 25.56 -5.38 -5.78
CA ALA A 121 25.89 -4.14 -5.11
C ALA A 121 26.68 -4.40 -3.81
N PRO A 122 27.95 -3.95 -3.74
CA PRO A 122 28.80 -4.17 -2.57
C PRO A 122 28.43 -3.23 -1.41
N SER A 123 27.73 -2.14 -1.68
CA SER A 123 27.28 -1.17 -0.68
C SER A 123 26.07 -1.62 0.14
N LEU A 124 25.41 -2.72 -0.25
CA LEU A 124 24.22 -3.21 0.42
C LEU A 124 24.55 -4.36 1.38
N SER A 125 24.03 -4.25 2.59
CA SER A 125 23.90 -5.36 3.52
C SER A 125 22.98 -6.46 2.95
N THR A 126 22.99 -7.63 3.58
CA THR A 126 22.09 -8.73 3.21
C THR A 126 20.62 -8.36 3.38
N GLU A 127 20.29 -7.63 4.45
CA GLU A 127 18.92 -7.19 4.75
C GLU A 127 18.41 -6.19 3.71
N GLU A 128 19.16 -5.12 3.46
CA GLU A 128 18.81 -4.10 2.45
C GLU A 128 18.66 -4.73 1.05
N ARG A 129 19.50 -5.71 0.72
CA ARG A 129 19.40 -6.44 -0.54
C ARG A 129 18.08 -7.21 -0.63
N LEU A 130 17.67 -7.90 0.44
CA LEU A 130 16.40 -8.63 0.47
C LEU A 130 15.21 -7.67 0.36
N ASP A 131 15.24 -6.56 1.09
CA ASP A 131 14.18 -5.55 1.04
C ASP A 131 13.99 -4.99 -0.37
N LEU A 132 15.09 -4.60 -1.03
CA LEU A 132 15.03 -4.10 -2.40
C LEU A 132 14.55 -5.16 -3.40
N LEU A 133 14.88 -6.44 -3.20
CA LEU A 133 14.39 -7.54 -4.03
C LEU A 133 12.89 -7.78 -3.81
N VAL A 134 12.38 -7.63 -2.58
CA VAL A 134 10.93 -7.69 -2.28
C VAL A 134 10.19 -6.53 -2.95
N VAL A 135 10.74 -5.31 -2.88
CA VAL A 135 10.18 -4.13 -3.56
C VAL A 135 10.17 -4.34 -5.08
N LEU A 136 11.29 -4.79 -5.65
CA LEU A 136 11.40 -5.10 -7.08
C LEU A 136 10.35 -6.13 -7.50
N GLY A 137 10.25 -7.25 -6.78
CA GLY A 137 9.29 -8.32 -7.06
C GLY A 137 7.84 -7.84 -6.97
N THR A 138 7.53 -6.99 -5.98
CA THR A 138 6.20 -6.40 -5.81
C THR A 138 5.83 -5.50 -6.99
N LEU A 139 6.68 -4.55 -7.35
CA LEU A 139 6.44 -3.64 -8.48
C LEU A 139 6.38 -4.39 -9.81
N ALA A 140 7.32 -5.32 -10.03
CA ALA A 140 7.36 -6.15 -11.23
C ALA A 140 6.14 -7.05 -11.36
N SER A 141 5.68 -7.67 -10.27
CA SER A 141 4.47 -8.51 -10.28
C SER A 141 3.23 -7.72 -10.71
N ARG A 142 3.11 -6.47 -10.25
CA ARG A 142 2.01 -5.57 -10.59
C ARG A 142 2.09 -5.12 -12.05
N ARG A 143 3.28 -4.83 -12.56
CA ARG A 143 3.50 -4.31 -13.93
C ARG A 143 3.44 -5.39 -15.00
N PHE A 144 4.10 -6.53 -14.77
CA PHE A 144 4.38 -7.55 -15.79
C PHE A 144 3.74 -8.91 -15.51
N GLY A 145 3.14 -9.11 -14.33
CA GLY A 145 2.61 -10.41 -13.91
C GLY A 145 3.60 -11.24 -13.10
N GLN A 146 3.09 -12.11 -12.22
CA GLN A 146 3.89 -12.95 -11.34
C GLN A 146 4.63 -14.08 -12.08
N ASP A 147 4.12 -14.51 -13.23
CA ASP A 147 4.71 -15.53 -14.10
C ASP A 147 6.08 -15.10 -14.64
N ARG A 148 6.29 -13.79 -14.78
CA ARG A 148 7.55 -13.19 -15.28
C ARG A 148 8.64 -13.07 -14.23
N LEU A 149 8.32 -13.24 -12.95
CA LEU A 149 9.33 -13.22 -11.89
C LEU A 149 10.25 -14.45 -11.98
N SER A 150 11.50 -14.30 -11.54
CA SER A 150 12.37 -15.46 -11.35
C SER A 150 11.85 -16.30 -10.17
N GLN A 151 12.11 -17.61 -10.18
CA GLN A 151 11.73 -18.45 -9.03
C GLN A 151 12.40 -17.97 -7.74
N HIS A 152 13.61 -17.43 -7.85
CA HIS A 152 14.32 -16.85 -6.73
C HIS A 152 13.61 -15.63 -6.15
N LEU A 153 13.19 -14.66 -6.98
CA LEU A 153 12.41 -13.51 -6.53
C LEU A 153 11.10 -13.94 -5.89
N ARG A 154 10.42 -14.92 -6.47
CA ARG A 154 9.19 -15.48 -5.87
C ARG A 154 9.45 -16.06 -4.48
N ASN A 155 10.54 -16.82 -4.31
CA ASN A 155 10.90 -17.37 -3.01
C ASN A 155 11.24 -16.25 -2.00
N ILE A 156 12.05 -15.26 -2.39
CA ILE A 156 12.35 -14.10 -1.52
C ILE A 156 11.06 -13.38 -1.09
N MET A 157 10.13 -13.16 -2.01
CA MET A 157 8.84 -12.56 -1.68
C MET A 157 8.08 -13.46 -0.69
N ILE A 158 7.92 -14.74 -1.00
CA ILE A 158 7.20 -15.69 -0.14
C ILE A 158 7.82 -15.78 1.26
N ASP A 159 9.13 -15.67 1.38
CA ASP A 159 9.85 -15.83 2.64
C ASP A 159 10.10 -14.49 3.36
N SER A 160 9.58 -13.37 2.84
CA SER A 160 9.80 -12.06 3.47
C SER A 160 8.91 -11.87 4.71
N PRO A 161 9.41 -11.20 5.76
CA PRO A 161 8.62 -10.88 6.96
C PRO A 161 7.32 -10.14 6.64
N PHE A 162 7.34 -9.27 5.63
CA PHE A 162 6.16 -8.56 5.14
C PHE A 162 5.07 -9.55 4.67
N TRP A 163 5.43 -10.54 3.84
CA TRP A 163 4.47 -11.53 3.34
C TRP A 163 4.05 -12.55 4.41
N GLU A 164 4.90 -12.82 5.41
CA GLU A 164 4.51 -13.58 6.59
C GLU A 164 3.40 -12.91 7.39
N GLU A 165 3.55 -11.62 7.67
CA GLU A 165 2.55 -10.82 8.38
C GLU A 165 1.24 -10.74 7.58
N GLN A 166 1.32 -10.44 6.27
CA GLN A 166 0.13 -10.42 5.41
C GLN A 166 -0.60 -11.76 5.39
N ARG A 167 0.12 -12.89 5.30
CA ARG A 167 -0.49 -14.23 5.40
C ARG A 167 -1.10 -14.48 6.77
N ALA A 168 -0.50 -13.99 7.84
CA ALA A 168 -1.06 -14.14 9.19
C ALA A 168 -2.39 -13.39 9.33
N LEU A 169 -2.48 -12.18 8.76
CA LEU A 169 -3.73 -11.41 8.68
C LEU A 169 -4.77 -12.12 7.82
N GLU A 170 -4.38 -12.60 6.65
CA GLU A 170 -5.28 -13.32 5.74
C GLU A 170 -5.81 -14.61 6.36
N ARG A 171 -4.95 -15.41 7.01
CA ARG A 171 -5.37 -16.62 7.74
C ARG A 171 -6.39 -16.30 8.83
N LYS A 172 -6.18 -15.22 9.59
CA LYS A 172 -7.15 -14.78 10.60
C LYS A 172 -8.49 -14.41 9.97
N ARG A 173 -8.47 -13.75 8.80
CA ARG A 173 -9.69 -13.39 8.06
C ARG A 173 -10.44 -14.62 7.55
N VAL A 174 -9.72 -15.56 6.92
CA VAL A 174 -10.28 -16.83 6.42
C VAL A 174 -10.85 -17.66 7.57
N GLU A 175 -10.12 -17.79 8.68
CA GLU A 175 -10.56 -18.54 9.86
C GLU A 175 -11.85 -17.94 10.49
N VAL A 176 -11.99 -16.62 10.48
CA VAL A 176 -13.24 -15.97 10.89
C VAL A 176 -14.37 -16.30 9.92
N HIS A 177 -14.13 -16.14 8.61
CA HIS A 177 -15.13 -16.42 7.58
C HIS A 177 -15.62 -17.87 7.60
N GLU A 178 -14.72 -18.85 7.66
CA GLU A 178 -15.08 -20.28 7.74
C GLU A 178 -15.92 -20.61 8.99
N ARG A 179 -15.61 -19.98 10.13
CA ARG A 179 -16.39 -20.16 11.36
C ARG A 179 -17.78 -19.55 11.27
N VAL A 180 -17.88 -18.37 10.66
CA VAL A 180 -19.17 -17.72 10.40
C VAL A 180 -20.01 -18.60 9.48
N GLU A 181 -19.45 -19.08 8.37
CA GLU A 181 -20.12 -19.97 7.42
C GLU A 181 -20.59 -21.27 8.09
N THR A 182 -19.75 -21.86 8.95
CA THR A 182 -20.11 -23.06 9.74
C THR A 182 -21.31 -22.79 10.65
N LEU A 183 -21.35 -21.64 11.33
CA LEU A 183 -22.46 -21.28 12.21
C LEU A 183 -23.75 -20.94 11.44
N LEU A 184 -23.64 -20.30 10.28
CA LEU A 184 -24.79 -20.06 9.39
C LEU A 184 -25.35 -21.38 8.84
N THR A 185 -24.48 -22.32 8.47
CA THR A 185 -24.88 -23.67 8.07
C THR A 185 -25.60 -24.38 9.21
N PHE A 186 -25.05 -24.33 10.42
CA PHE A 186 -25.69 -24.89 11.62
C PHE A 186 -27.05 -24.23 11.91
N ALA A 187 -27.16 -22.90 11.80
CA ALA A 187 -28.41 -22.18 11.96
C ALA A 187 -29.47 -22.65 10.96
N ASN A 188 -29.09 -22.80 9.69
CA ASN A 188 -29.97 -23.29 8.63
C ASN A 188 -30.50 -24.69 8.94
N VAL A 189 -29.60 -25.63 9.28
CA VAL A 189 -29.94 -27.02 9.62
C VAL A 189 -30.90 -27.08 10.83
N ARG A 190 -30.78 -26.14 11.77
CA ARG A 190 -31.59 -26.08 13.00
C ARG A 190 -32.84 -25.20 12.87
N GLY A 191 -33.13 -24.68 11.68
CA GLY A 191 -34.28 -23.81 11.43
C GLY A 191 -34.23 -22.49 12.21
N ILE A 192 -33.03 -21.98 12.48
CA ILE A 192 -32.83 -20.67 13.12
C ILE A 192 -32.93 -19.58 12.03
N PRO A 193 -33.84 -18.59 12.17
CA PRO A 193 -33.96 -17.50 11.21
C PRO A 193 -32.66 -16.71 11.08
N GLN A 194 -32.24 -16.45 9.84
CA GLN A 194 -31.03 -15.68 9.53
C GLN A 194 -31.43 -14.32 8.99
N PRO A 195 -31.17 -13.21 9.71
CA PRO A 195 -31.40 -11.89 9.16
C PRO A 195 -30.39 -11.58 8.04
N PRO A 196 -30.66 -10.57 7.18
CA PRO A 196 -29.76 -10.20 6.09
C PRO A 196 -28.34 -9.80 6.54
N ASP A 197 -28.20 -9.35 7.78
CA ASP A 197 -26.94 -8.94 8.41
C ASP A 197 -26.31 -10.03 9.32
N ALA A 198 -26.76 -11.29 9.20
CA ALA A 198 -26.29 -12.40 10.03
C ALA A 198 -24.76 -12.61 9.96
N GLU A 199 -24.20 -12.50 8.75
CA GLU A 199 -22.76 -12.65 8.52
C GLU A 199 -21.95 -11.55 9.22
N GLU A 200 -22.42 -10.31 9.14
CA GLU A 200 -21.80 -9.14 9.77
C GLU A 200 -21.83 -9.27 11.30
N ARG A 201 -23.00 -9.61 11.87
CA ARG A 201 -23.17 -9.82 13.31
C ARG A 201 -22.24 -10.88 13.88
N LEU A 202 -22.08 -12.00 13.16
CA LEU A 202 -21.20 -13.08 13.59
C LEU A 202 -19.73 -12.68 13.47
N SER A 203 -19.37 -11.95 12.40
CA SER A 203 -18.00 -11.45 12.20
C SER A 203 -17.53 -10.52 13.33
N HIS A 204 -18.45 -9.79 13.98
CA HIS A 204 -18.15 -8.91 15.12
C HIS A 204 -17.90 -9.61 16.46
N LEU A 205 -18.24 -10.91 16.61
CA LEU A 205 -18.04 -11.62 17.87
C LEU A 205 -16.57 -11.88 18.22
N GLY A 206 -15.67 -11.74 17.24
CA GLY A 206 -14.25 -12.02 17.40
C GLY A 206 -13.93 -13.53 17.39
N ALA A 207 -12.68 -13.86 17.07
CA ALA A 207 -12.26 -15.24 16.78
C ALA A 207 -12.51 -16.24 17.93
N THR A 208 -12.29 -15.82 19.18
CA THR A 208 -12.45 -16.69 20.36
C THR A 208 -13.91 -17.06 20.62
N ALA A 209 -14.83 -16.11 20.50
CA ALA A 209 -16.25 -16.35 20.70
C ALA A 209 -16.84 -17.21 19.57
N LEU A 210 -16.43 -16.96 18.32
CA LEU A 210 -16.79 -17.80 17.17
C LEU A 210 -16.33 -19.25 17.38
N LYS A 211 -15.07 -19.46 17.80
CA LYS A 211 -14.54 -20.79 18.09
C LYS A 211 -15.33 -21.50 19.19
N ALA A 212 -15.68 -20.78 20.27
CA ALA A 212 -16.46 -21.33 21.37
C ALA A 212 -17.87 -21.75 20.91
N LEU A 213 -18.53 -20.93 20.08
CA LEU A 213 -19.84 -21.25 19.51
C LEU A 213 -19.78 -22.45 18.57
N VAL A 214 -18.78 -22.56 17.70
CA VAL A 214 -18.57 -23.74 16.84
C VAL A 214 -18.36 -25.00 17.68
N ASN A 215 -17.52 -24.94 18.72
CA ASN A 215 -17.30 -26.08 19.61
C ASN A 215 -18.59 -26.49 20.34
N LYS A 216 -19.40 -25.53 20.80
CA LYS A 216 -20.71 -25.82 21.39
C LYS A 216 -21.68 -26.39 20.36
N ALA A 217 -21.67 -25.93 19.11
CA ALA A 217 -22.53 -26.48 18.05
C ALA A 217 -22.28 -27.98 17.82
N LEU A 218 -21.03 -28.43 18.03
CA LEU A 218 -20.65 -29.84 17.95
C LEU A 218 -20.93 -30.62 19.24
N ALA A 219 -20.63 -30.04 20.41
CA ALA A 219 -20.70 -30.76 21.70
C ALA A 219 -22.06 -30.66 22.40
N THR A 220 -22.70 -29.50 22.34
CA THR A 220 -23.98 -29.19 23.00
C THR A 220 -24.90 -28.38 22.06
N PRO A 221 -25.43 -29.02 21.00
CA PRO A 221 -26.13 -28.32 19.90
C PRO A 221 -27.32 -27.48 20.35
N ASP A 222 -28.07 -27.90 21.36
CA ASP A 222 -29.24 -27.15 21.86
C ASP A 222 -28.83 -25.84 22.56
N THR A 223 -27.74 -25.89 23.33
CA THR A 223 -27.14 -24.70 23.97
C THR A 223 -26.60 -23.74 22.91
N ALA A 224 -25.87 -24.27 21.92
CA ALA A 224 -25.37 -23.48 20.81
C ALA A 224 -26.50 -22.82 19.99
N ALA A 225 -27.60 -23.52 19.75
CA ALA A 225 -28.76 -22.97 19.05
C ALA A 225 -29.40 -21.80 19.81
N THR A 226 -29.42 -21.86 21.14
CA THR A 226 -29.95 -20.79 21.99
C THR A 226 -29.05 -19.57 21.96
N GLU A 227 -27.74 -19.75 22.11
CA GLU A 227 -26.76 -18.66 22.04
C GLU A 227 -26.69 -18.03 20.65
N LEU A 228 -26.73 -18.85 19.60
CA LEU A 228 -26.71 -18.37 18.22
C LEU A 228 -27.97 -17.58 17.86
N ARG A 229 -29.15 -18.02 18.33
CA ARG A 229 -30.38 -17.21 18.22
C ARG A 229 -30.20 -15.86 18.90
N ALA A 230 -29.68 -15.82 20.12
CA ALA A 230 -29.49 -14.57 20.85
C ALA A 230 -28.56 -13.59 20.11
N VAL A 231 -27.49 -14.09 19.48
CA VAL A 231 -26.60 -13.30 18.62
C VAL A 231 -27.35 -12.77 17.39
N LEU A 232 -28.07 -13.65 16.69
CA LEU A 232 -28.78 -13.30 15.46
C LEU A 232 -30.01 -12.43 15.69
N THR A 233 -30.54 -12.35 16.91
CA THR A 233 -31.69 -11.50 17.25
C THR A 233 -31.33 -10.16 17.89
N ARG A 234 -30.06 -9.93 18.29
CA ARG A 234 -29.63 -8.63 18.84
C ARG A 234 -29.73 -7.55 17.76
N GLN A 235 -30.66 -6.60 17.91
CA GLN A 235 -30.71 -5.41 17.07
C GLN A 235 -29.43 -4.58 17.28
N GLY A 236 -28.79 -4.20 16.17
CA GLY A 236 -27.65 -3.28 16.19
C GLY A 236 -28.06 -1.93 16.81
N HIS A 237 -27.23 -1.44 17.73
CA HIS A 237 -27.21 -0.05 18.15
C HIS A 237 -26.13 0.69 17.38
#